data_AF-A0A485CVP1-F1
#
_entry.id   AF-A0A485CVP1-F1
#
_cell.length_a   1.000
_cell.length_b   1.000
_cell.length_c   1.000
_cell.angle_alpha   90.00
_cell.angle_beta   90.00
_cell.angle_gamma   90.00
#
_symmetry.space_group_name_H-M   'P 1'
#
loop_
_entity.id
_entity.type
_entity.pdbx_description
1 polymer ?
#
loop_
_entity_poly.entity_id
_entity_poly.type
_entity_poly.pdbx_seq_one_letter_code
_entity_poly.pdbx_strand_id
1 'polypeptide(L)'
;MRWAQLPSYPRLHLLPSRPPRPRILTLNNLNTGELIKAEFFDGRGYIQDELAKLNHFFRDYRANKIKSIDPALFDQLYRLQGLLGTNKPVQLISGYRSVDTNNELRSHSRGVAKHSYHTKGQAMDFHI
;
A
#
# COMPACT_ATOMS: atom_id res chain seq x y z
N MET A 1 46.28 54.13 -10.94
CA MET A 1 46.02 52.69 -11.19
C MET A 1 44.76 52.29 -10.46
N ARG A 2 43.63 52.10 -11.17
CA ARG A 2 42.37 51.63 -10.58
C ARG A 2 42.24 50.14 -10.87
N TRP A 3 42.19 49.33 -9.82
CA TRP A 3 41.89 47.90 -9.92
C TRP A 3 40.40 47.73 -10.20
N ALA A 4 40.05 47.05 -11.28
CA ALA A 4 38.66 46.73 -11.61
C ALA A 4 38.15 45.66 -10.64
N GLN A 5 37.02 45.94 -10.00
CA GLN A 5 36.38 45.05 -9.04
C GLN A 5 35.58 43.99 -9.82
N LEU A 6 35.97 42.72 -9.71
CA LEU A 6 35.26 41.62 -10.37
C LEU A 6 33.90 41.39 -9.71
N PRO A 7 32.83 41.08 -10.48
CA PRO A 7 31.51 40.83 -9.92
C PRO A 7 31.49 39.53 -9.10
N SER A 8 30.97 39.61 -7.88
CA SER A 8 30.70 38.48 -7.02
C SER A 8 29.46 37.73 -7.50
N TYR A 9 29.64 36.49 -7.99
CA TYR A 9 28.51 35.61 -8.31
C TYR A 9 27.89 35.07 -7.02
N PRO A 10 26.54 35.04 -6.91
CA PRO A 10 25.88 34.47 -5.74
C PRO A 10 26.14 32.98 -5.67
N ARG A 11 26.58 32.51 -4.50
CA ARG A 11 26.76 31.09 -4.18
C ARG A 11 25.38 30.42 -4.25
N LEU A 12 25.19 29.49 -5.18
CA LEU A 12 23.98 28.65 -5.23
C LEU A 12 23.90 27.85 -3.93
N HIS A 13 23.02 28.28 -3.02
CA HIS A 13 22.63 27.46 -1.87
C HIS A 13 21.78 26.29 -2.40
N LEU A 14 22.34 25.09 -2.42
CA LEU A 14 21.56 23.87 -2.58
C LEU A 14 20.54 23.83 -1.44
N LEU A 15 19.26 24.01 -1.75
CA LEU A 15 18.21 23.75 -0.77
C LEU A 15 18.33 22.29 -0.33
N PRO A 16 18.25 21.97 0.99
CA PRO A 16 18.30 20.60 1.44
C PRO A 16 17.19 19.81 0.74
N SER A 17 17.55 18.70 0.12
CA SER A 17 16.56 17.76 -0.45
C SER A 17 15.57 17.40 0.66
N ARG A 18 14.28 17.55 0.38
CA ARG A 18 13.21 17.18 1.32
C ARG A 18 13.49 15.79 1.90
N PRO A 19 13.41 15.59 3.22
CA PRO A 19 13.67 14.29 3.80
C PRO A 19 12.73 13.24 3.18
N PRO A 20 13.19 11.99 2.99
CA PRO A 20 12.34 10.90 2.53
C PRO A 20 11.07 10.81 3.37
N ARG A 21 9.94 10.58 2.71
CA ARG A 21 8.63 10.50 3.37
C ARG A 21 8.16 9.06 3.40
N PRO A 22 8.29 8.37 4.55
CA PRO A 22 7.82 7.01 4.66
C PRO A 22 6.28 6.96 4.53
N ARG A 23 5.78 5.89 3.94
CA ARG A 23 4.34 5.58 3.90
C ARG A 23 4.11 4.35 4.75
N ILE A 24 3.24 4.52 5.74
CA ILE A 24 2.95 3.49 6.74
C ILE A 24 1.46 3.19 6.69
N LEU A 25 1.11 1.90 6.61
CA LEU A 25 -0.27 1.42 6.77
C LEU A 25 -0.41 0.73 8.12
N THR A 26 -1.49 1.01 8.83
CA THR A 26 -1.92 0.22 10.00
C THR A 26 -3.24 -0.44 9.66
N LEU A 27 -3.27 -1.77 9.67
CA LEU A 27 -4.40 -2.58 9.20
C LEU A 27 -4.78 -3.64 10.23
N ASN A 28 -6.07 -4.02 10.22
CA ASN A 28 -6.64 -5.17 10.92
C ASN A 28 -7.32 -6.06 9.89
N ASN A 29 -7.09 -7.38 9.93
CA ASN A 29 -7.82 -8.34 9.10
C ASN A 29 -8.98 -8.93 9.91
N LEU A 30 -10.21 -8.64 9.48
CA LEU A 30 -11.41 -9.02 10.22
C LEU A 30 -11.66 -10.54 10.26
N ASN A 31 -11.10 -11.30 9.33
CA ASN A 31 -11.31 -12.76 9.29
C ASN A 31 -10.23 -13.54 10.05
N THR A 32 -9.00 -13.04 10.09
CA THR A 32 -7.89 -13.72 10.77
C THR A 32 -7.59 -13.13 12.15
N GLY A 33 -8.08 -11.93 12.43
CA GLY A 33 -7.72 -11.17 13.63
C GLY A 33 -6.30 -10.60 13.61
N GLU A 34 -5.56 -10.79 12.53
CA GLU A 34 -4.19 -10.29 12.39
C GLU A 34 -4.17 -8.76 12.39
N LEU A 35 -3.15 -8.18 13.04
CA LEU A 35 -2.85 -6.75 13.02
C LEU A 35 -1.49 -6.54 12.37
N ILE A 36 -1.37 -5.52 11.54
CA ILE A 36 -0.09 -5.16 10.92
C ILE A 36 0.11 -3.64 10.89
N LYS A 37 1.34 -3.23 11.15
CA LYS A 37 1.85 -1.89 10.84
C LYS A 37 3.02 -2.06 9.89
N ALA A 38 2.88 -1.61 8.65
CA ALA A 38 3.86 -1.83 7.59
C ALA A 38 4.34 -0.52 6.98
N GLU A 39 5.64 -0.27 7.01
CA GLU A 39 6.28 0.85 6.30
C GLU A 39 6.63 0.40 4.88
N PHE A 40 5.64 0.33 4.01
CA PHE A 40 5.82 -0.29 2.70
C PHE A 40 6.62 0.56 1.70
N PHE A 41 6.88 1.83 2.01
CA PHE A 41 7.66 2.76 1.18
C PHE A 41 8.51 3.68 2.06
N ASP A 42 9.81 3.78 1.80
CA ASP A 42 10.79 4.52 2.63
C ASP A 42 10.98 5.99 2.22
N GLY A 43 10.21 6.46 1.24
CA GLY A 43 10.37 7.78 0.62
C GLY A 43 11.17 7.77 -0.67
N ARG A 44 11.83 6.66 -1.01
CA ARG A 44 12.62 6.46 -2.23
C ARG A 44 12.08 5.30 -3.07
N GLY A 45 11.66 4.21 -2.44
CA GLY A 45 11.15 3.01 -3.10
C GLY A 45 10.33 2.12 -2.19
N TYR A 46 9.75 1.06 -2.76
CA TYR A 46 9.03 0.06 -1.99
C TYR A 46 9.97 -0.86 -1.21
N ILE A 47 9.68 -1.06 0.07
CA ILE A 47 10.42 -1.99 0.93
C ILE A 47 9.91 -3.40 0.68
N GLN A 48 10.73 -4.26 0.04
CA GLN A 48 10.30 -5.58 -0.41
C GLN A 48 9.85 -6.50 0.74
N ASP A 49 10.53 -6.44 1.89
CA ASP A 49 10.17 -7.24 3.06
C ASP A 49 8.79 -6.83 3.63
N GLU A 50 8.48 -5.54 3.61
CA GLU A 50 7.18 -5.02 4.06
C GLU A 50 6.08 -5.38 3.06
N LEU A 51 6.36 -5.35 1.75
CA LEU A 51 5.45 -5.87 0.73
C LEU A 51 5.20 -7.37 0.92
N ALA A 52 6.21 -8.17 1.26
CA ALA A 52 6.04 -9.60 1.52
C ALA A 52 5.13 -9.86 2.74
N LYS A 53 5.30 -9.10 3.82
CA LYS A 53 4.40 -9.15 5.00
C LYS A 53 2.97 -8.78 4.62
N LEU A 54 2.79 -7.72 3.82
CA LEU A 54 1.48 -7.31 3.31
C LEU A 54 0.86 -8.37 2.40
N ASN A 55 1.63 -9.01 1.53
CA ASN A 55 1.14 -10.10 0.68
C ASN A 55 0.61 -11.28 1.51
N HIS A 56 1.31 -11.64 2.60
CA HIS A 56 0.81 -12.64 3.54
C HIS A 56 -0.45 -12.16 4.26
N PHE A 57 -0.47 -10.91 4.72
CA PHE A 57 -1.64 -10.34 5.41
C PHE A 57 -2.90 -10.30 4.53
N PHE A 58 -2.72 -10.04 3.22
CA PHE A 58 -3.78 -10.02 2.21
C PHE A 58 -4.05 -11.37 1.56
N ARG A 59 -3.41 -12.46 2.02
CA ARG A 59 -3.56 -13.79 1.45
C ARG A 59 -5.02 -14.23 1.42
N ASP A 60 -5.31 -15.18 0.56
CA ASP A 60 -6.55 -15.93 0.67
C ASP A 60 -6.46 -16.80 1.92
N TYR A 61 -7.04 -16.33 3.02
CA TYR A 61 -6.97 -17.01 4.32
C TYR A 61 -7.73 -18.33 4.33
N ARG A 62 -8.73 -18.52 3.45
CA ARG A 62 -9.51 -19.76 3.36
C ARG A 62 -8.68 -20.90 2.79
N ALA A 63 -7.85 -20.58 1.79
CA ALA A 63 -6.97 -21.53 1.11
C ALA A 63 -5.50 -21.46 1.59
N ASN A 64 -5.19 -20.53 2.50
CA ASN A 64 -3.84 -20.13 2.90
C ASN A 64 -2.89 -19.88 1.70
N LYS A 65 -3.42 -19.27 0.62
CA LYS A 65 -2.66 -19.01 -0.61
C LYS A 65 -2.23 -17.55 -0.66
N ILE A 66 -0.92 -17.32 -0.75
CA ILE A 66 -0.32 -15.99 -0.88
C ILE A 66 -0.17 -15.64 -2.37
N LYS A 67 -0.37 -14.37 -2.70
CA LYS A 67 -0.06 -13.80 -4.01
C LYS A 67 0.53 -12.41 -3.82
N SER A 68 1.39 -11.98 -4.74
CA SER A 68 1.79 -10.57 -4.82
C SER A 68 0.57 -9.69 -5.02
N ILE A 69 0.40 -8.73 -4.11
CA ILE A 69 -0.57 -7.65 -4.22
C ILE A 69 0.10 -6.49 -4.95
N ASP A 70 -0.65 -5.84 -5.83
CA ASP A 70 -0.18 -4.64 -6.54
C ASP A 70 0.16 -3.53 -5.53
N PRO A 71 1.42 -3.07 -5.43
CA PRO A 71 1.81 -2.02 -4.50
C PRO A 71 1.04 -0.71 -4.70
N ALA A 72 0.50 -0.46 -5.91
CA ALA A 72 -0.34 0.69 -6.17
C ALA A 72 -1.65 0.67 -5.35
N LEU A 73 -2.13 -0.51 -4.94
CA LEU A 73 -3.28 -0.64 -4.04
C LEU A 73 -2.96 -0.08 -2.65
N PHE A 74 -1.76 -0.34 -2.13
CA PHE A 74 -1.31 0.20 -0.83
C PHE A 74 -1.11 1.71 -0.90
N ASP A 75 -0.60 2.22 -2.03
CA ASP A 75 -0.50 3.65 -2.30
C ASP A 75 -1.87 4.35 -2.28
N GLN A 76 -2.88 3.76 -2.92
CA GLN A 76 -4.24 4.29 -2.92
C GLN A 76 -4.82 4.31 -1.51
N LEU A 77 -4.63 3.24 -0.75
CA LEU A 77 -5.12 3.15 0.63
C LEU A 77 -4.47 4.19 1.55
N TYR A 78 -3.15 4.35 1.45
CA TYR A 78 -2.41 5.37 2.21
C TYR A 78 -2.90 6.79 1.90
N ARG A 79 -3.11 7.10 0.61
CA ARG A 79 -3.66 8.40 0.19
C ARG A 79 -5.06 8.61 0.75
N LEU A 80 -5.91 7.58 0.73
CA LEU A 80 -7.28 7.67 1.24
C LEU A 80 -7.29 7.95 2.75
N GLN A 81 -6.45 7.26 3.55
CA GLN A 81 -6.30 7.57 4.98
C GLN A 81 -5.90 9.03 5.22
N GLY A 82 -4.93 9.52 4.44
CA GLY A 82 -4.48 10.91 4.51
C GLY A 82 -5.58 11.92 4.16
N LEU A 83 -6.37 11.64 3.11
CA LEU A 83 -7.49 12.49 2.69
C LEU A 83 -8.63 12.54 3.73
N LEU A 84 -8.90 11.41 4.39
CA LEU A 84 -9.91 11.32 5.44
C LEU A 84 -9.42 11.84 6.80
N GLY A 85 -8.13 12.17 6.92
CA GLY A 85 -7.52 12.68 8.15
C GLY A 85 -7.62 11.71 9.33
N THR A 86 -7.79 10.41 9.06
CA THR A 86 -8.00 9.38 10.08
C THR A 86 -6.73 8.57 10.32
N ASN A 87 -6.42 8.35 11.59
CA ASN A 87 -5.35 7.46 12.03
C ASN A 87 -5.88 6.09 12.47
N LYS A 88 -7.19 5.84 12.30
CA LYS A 88 -7.77 4.54 12.64
C LYS A 88 -7.22 3.44 11.72
N PRO A 89 -6.96 2.23 12.25
CA PRO A 89 -6.58 1.11 11.41
C PRO A 89 -7.66 0.82 10.37
N VAL A 90 -7.26 0.61 9.11
CA VAL A 90 -8.18 0.12 8.09
C VAL A 90 -8.52 -1.33 8.39
N GLN A 91 -9.79 -1.66 8.33
CA GLN A 91 -10.27 -3.02 8.53
C GLN A 91 -10.38 -3.72 7.17
N LEU A 92 -9.47 -4.65 6.91
CA LEU A 92 -9.48 -5.51 5.73
C LEU A 92 -10.56 -6.59 5.89
N ILE A 93 -11.53 -6.58 4.97
CA ILE A 93 -12.58 -7.60 4.86
C ILE A 93 -12.11 -8.72 3.92
N SER A 94 -11.53 -8.39 2.77
CA SER A 94 -10.94 -9.41 1.89
C SER A 94 -9.84 -8.84 1.00
N GLY A 95 -8.75 -9.60 0.82
CA GLY A 95 -7.63 -9.27 -0.05
C GLY A 95 -7.61 -10.14 -1.30
N TYR A 96 -6.49 -10.80 -1.58
CA TYR A 96 -6.40 -11.80 -2.64
C TYR A 96 -7.39 -12.95 -2.41
N ARG A 97 -8.00 -13.43 -3.50
CA ARG A 97 -8.82 -14.65 -3.52
C ARG A 97 -8.27 -15.61 -4.56
N SER A 98 -8.02 -16.85 -4.17
CA SER A 98 -7.69 -17.91 -5.11
C SER A 98 -8.84 -18.15 -6.09
N VAL A 99 -8.52 -18.72 -7.26
CA VAL A 99 -9.54 -19.06 -8.26
C VAL A 99 -10.60 -20.01 -7.67
N ASP A 100 -10.16 -20.99 -6.87
CA ASP A 100 -11.01 -21.97 -6.20
C ASP A 100 -11.99 -21.28 -5.25
N THR A 101 -11.48 -20.45 -4.34
CA THR A 101 -12.31 -19.68 -3.40
C THR A 101 -13.24 -18.69 -4.11
N ASN A 102 -12.79 -18.03 -5.20
CA ASN A 102 -13.66 -17.15 -5.96
C ASN A 102 -14.81 -17.91 -6.63
N ASN A 103 -14.56 -19.12 -7.14
CA ASN A 103 -15.59 -19.97 -7.72
C ASN A 103 -16.56 -20.50 -6.67
N GLU A 104 -16.07 -20.91 -5.50
CA GLU A 104 -16.90 -21.33 -4.37
C GLU A 104 -17.79 -20.18 -3.88
N LEU A 105 -17.26 -18.98 -3.70
CA LEU A 105 -18.09 -17.82 -3.32
C LEU A 105 -19.12 -17.48 -4.40
N ARG A 106 -18.78 -17.68 -5.68
CA ARG A 106 -19.70 -17.47 -6.81
C ARG A 106 -20.80 -18.52 -6.88
N SER A 107 -20.56 -19.76 -6.48
CA SER A 107 -21.64 -20.77 -6.46
C SER A 107 -22.69 -20.46 -5.40
N HIS A 108 -22.32 -19.74 -4.34
CA HIS A 108 -23.21 -19.36 -3.24
C HIS A 108 -23.81 -17.95 -3.38
N SER A 109 -23.33 -17.12 -4.32
CA SER A 109 -23.78 -15.74 -4.49
C SER A 109 -23.72 -15.24 -5.94
N ARG A 110 -24.77 -14.51 -6.35
CA ARG A 110 -24.81 -13.82 -7.66
C ARG A 110 -23.90 -12.57 -7.71
N GLY A 111 -23.38 -12.11 -6.58
CA GLY A 111 -22.57 -10.88 -6.48
C GLY A 111 -21.08 -11.06 -6.79
N VAL A 112 -20.60 -12.26 -7.07
CA VAL A 112 -19.17 -12.54 -7.25
C VAL A 112 -18.84 -12.69 -8.75
N ALA A 113 -18.01 -11.79 -9.27
CA ALA A 113 -17.63 -11.79 -10.67
C ALA A 113 -16.69 -12.97 -11.05
N LYS A 114 -16.86 -13.51 -12.26
CA LYS A 114 -15.99 -14.55 -12.82
C LYS A 114 -14.54 -14.07 -13.00
N HIS A 115 -14.33 -12.80 -13.35
CA HIS A 115 -13.02 -12.17 -13.57
C HIS A 115 -12.73 -11.11 -12.50
N SER A 116 -12.81 -11.50 -11.24
CA SER A 116 -12.61 -10.60 -10.10
C SER A 116 -11.16 -10.12 -10.01
N TYR A 117 -10.95 -8.82 -9.78
CA TYR A 117 -9.62 -8.24 -9.51
C TYR A 117 -8.98 -8.77 -8.22
N HIS A 118 -9.77 -9.34 -7.30
CA HIS A 118 -9.24 -10.07 -6.14
C HIS A 118 -8.35 -11.24 -6.56
N THR A 119 -8.67 -11.93 -7.67
CA THR A 119 -7.85 -13.06 -8.17
C THR A 119 -6.53 -12.59 -8.79
N LYS A 120 -6.44 -11.31 -9.14
CA LYS A 120 -5.23 -10.68 -9.69
C LYS A 120 -4.34 -10.05 -8.63
N GLY A 121 -4.78 -9.98 -7.37
CA GLY A 121 -4.06 -9.24 -6.33
C GLY A 121 -4.17 -7.72 -6.49
N GLN A 122 -5.23 -7.24 -7.13
CA GLN A 122 -5.41 -5.83 -7.51
C GLN A 122 -6.63 -5.18 -6.84
N ALA A 123 -7.29 -5.88 -5.91
CA ALA A 123 -8.46 -5.38 -5.22
C ALA A 123 -8.47 -5.82 -3.76
N MET A 124 -9.17 -5.04 -2.96
CA MET A 124 -9.49 -5.34 -1.58
C MET A 124 -10.86 -4.81 -1.22
N ASP A 125 -11.53 -5.50 -0.31
CA ASP A 125 -12.73 -5.00 0.37
C ASP A 125 -12.31 -4.55 1.78
N PHE A 126 -12.77 -3.37 2.21
CA PHE A 126 -12.36 -2.81 3.50
C PHE A 126 -13.39 -1.83 4.09
N HIS A 127 -13.16 -1.48 5.36
CA HIS A 127 -13.87 -0.43 6.10
C HIS A 127 -12.85 0.55 6.72
N ILE A 128 -13.18 1.85 6.72
CA ILE A 128 -12.35 2.96 7.24
C ILE A 128 -13.22 4.00 7.94
#